data_AF-A0A6I5CLI6-F1
#
_entry.id   AF-A0A6I5CLI6-F1
#
_cell.length_a   1.000
_cell.length_b   1.000
_cell.length_c   1.000
_cell.angle_alpha   90.00
_cell.angle_beta   90.00
_cell.angle_gamma   90.00
#
_symmetry.space_group_name_H-M   'P 1'
#
loop_
_entity.id
_entity.type
_entity.pdbx_description
1 polymer ?
#
loop_
_entity_poly.entity_id
_entity_poly.type
_entity_poly.pdbx_seq_one_letter_code
_entity_poly.pdbx_strand_id
1 'polypeptide(L)' 'MEILGTSLRVCVDDLETAVPFYERLAGTPALRFERGGVKVAAVGCFLLMSGPAA' A
#
# COMPACT_ATOMS: atom_id res chain seq x y z
N MET A 1 -1.37 -26.32 6.89
CA MET A 1 -0.95 -24.96 6.49
C MET A 1 -2.13 -24.03 6.77
N GLU A 2 -1.91 -22.96 7.51
CA GLU A 2 -2.95 -21.98 7.88
C GLU A 2 -2.64 -20.63 7.22
N ILE A 3 -3.65 -19.98 6.66
CA ILE A 3 -3.53 -18.65 6.05
C ILE A 3 -3.89 -17.62 7.10
N LEU A 4 -2.93 -16.79 7.49
CA LEU A 4 -3.10 -15.78 8.55
C LEU A 4 -3.85 -14.53 8.08
N GLY A 5 -3.94 -14.32 6.77
CA GLY A 5 -4.61 -13.17 6.19
C GLY A 5 -4.34 -13.03 4.70
N THR A 6 -4.96 -12.01 4.11
CA THR A 6 -4.74 -11.61 2.73
C THR A 6 -4.54 -10.11 2.67
N SER A 7 -3.77 -9.65 1.69
CA SER A 7 -3.55 -8.23 1.45
C SER A 7 -3.71 -7.94 -0.03
N LEU A 8 -4.35 -6.82 -0.36
CA LEU A 8 -4.54 -6.38 -1.74
C LEU A 8 -3.37 -5.50 -2.16
N ARG A 9 -2.67 -5.89 -3.24
CA ARG A 9 -1.64 -5.04 -3.86
C ARG A 9 -2.30 -4.12 -4.87
N VAL A 10 -2.06 -2.83 -4.73
CA VAL A 10 -2.64 -1.78 -5.59
C VAL A 10 -1.51 -0.94 -6.16
N CYS A 11 -1.36 -0.93 -7.47
CA CYS A 11 -0.43 -0.03 -8.14
C CYS A 11 -1.09 1.34 -8.31
N VAL A 12 -0.41 2.40 -7.89
CA VAL A 12 -0.85 3.78 -8.01
C VAL A 12 0.29 4.63 -8.57
N ASP A 13 -0.05 5.67 -9.33
CA ASP A 13 0.97 6.55 -9.91
C ASP A 13 1.69 7.34 -8.82
N ASP A 14 0.93 7.93 -7.89
CA ASP A 14 1.44 8.75 -6.79
C ASP A 14 0.86 8.34 -5.44
N LEU A 15 1.75 8.05 -4.48
CA LEU A 15 1.35 7.66 -3.13
C LEU A 15 0.81 8.83 -2.32
N GLU A 16 1.33 10.06 -2.51
CA GLU A 16 0.86 11.19 -1.72
C GLU A 16 -0.61 11.52 -2.01
N THR A 17 -1.03 11.34 -3.26
CA THR A 17 -2.42 11.51 -3.69
C THR A 17 -3.32 10.36 -3.23
N ALA A 18 -2.83 9.12 -3.30
CA ALA A 18 -3.65 7.93 -3.03
C ALA A 18 -3.83 7.64 -1.53
N VAL A 19 -2.77 7.79 -0.73
CA VAL A 19 -2.75 7.38 0.69
C VAL A 19 -3.89 7.97 1.51
N PRO A 20 -4.22 9.28 1.44
CA PRO A 20 -5.30 9.85 2.24
C PRO A 20 -6.67 9.21 2.01
N PHE A 21 -6.95 8.73 0.79
CA PHE A 21 -8.19 8.00 0.50
C PHE A 21 -8.22 6.65 1.25
N TYR A 22 -7.14 5.89 1.17
CA TYR A 22 -7.06 4.57 1.79
C TYR A 22 -6.97 4.64 3.33
N GLU A 23 -6.32 5.66 3.90
CA GLU A 23 -6.30 5.85 5.35
C GLU A 23 -7.71 6.12 5.89
N ARG A 24 -8.52 6.91 5.17
CA ARG A 24 -9.94 7.12 5.51
C ARG A 24 -10.76 5.85 5.33
N LEU A 25 -10.52 5.10 4.25
CA LEU A 25 -11.24 3.86 3.97
C LEU A 25 -10.97 2.77 5.01
N ALA A 26 -9.70 2.62 5.41
CA ALA A 26 -9.26 1.59 6.34
C ALA A 26 -9.24 2.04 7.81
N GLY A 27 -9.39 3.34 8.08
CA GLY A 27 -9.35 3.91 9.44
C GLY A 27 -7.99 3.76 10.12
N THR A 28 -6.90 3.59 9.37
CA THR A 28 -5.56 3.36 9.90
C THR A 28 -4.54 4.21 9.15
N PRO A 29 -3.48 4.70 9.82
CA PRO A 29 -2.41 5.46 9.16
C PRO A 29 -1.53 4.55 8.31
N ALA A 30 -0.91 5.12 7.29
CA ALA A 30 -0.01 4.41 6.40
C ALA A 30 1.36 4.13 7.03
N LEU A 31 1.83 2.90 6.90
CA LEU A 31 3.23 2.54 7.12
C LEU A 31 3.99 2.58 5.79
N ARG A 32 4.97 3.49 5.68
CA ARG A 32 5.69 3.77 4.43
C ARG A 32 7.09 3.16 4.42
N PHE A 33 7.47 2.55 3.30
CA PHE A 33 8.80 1.98 3.08
C PHE A 33 9.12 1.86 1.59
N GLU A 34 10.38 1.63 1.25
CA GLU A 34 10.83 1.45 -0.12
C GLU A 34 11.59 0.13 -0.28
N ARG A 35 11.36 -0.58 -1.40
CA ARG A 35 12.07 -1.81 -1.74
C ARG A 35 12.28 -1.90 -3.24
N GLY A 36 13.53 -2.02 -3.67
CA GLY A 36 13.87 -2.26 -5.08
C GLY A 36 13.38 -1.16 -6.03
N GLY A 37 13.40 0.11 -5.58
CA GLY A 37 12.90 1.25 -6.35
C GLY A 37 11.38 1.41 -6.35
N VAL A 38 10.63 0.55 -5.65
CA VAL A 38 9.19 0.69 -5.45
C VAL A 38 8.93 1.26 -4.07
N LYS A 39 8.25 2.41 -4.03
CA LYS A 39 7.73 3.01 -2.82
C LYS A 39 6.41 2.32 -2.46
N VAL A 40 6.22 2.04 -1.18
CA VAL A 40 5.06 1.30 -0.66
C VAL A 40 4.44 2.03 0.52
N ALA A 41 3.12 2.04 0.58
CA ALA A 41 2.34 2.44 1.74
C ALA A 41 1.39 1.30 2.13
N ALA A 42 1.62 0.68 3.29
CA ALA A 42 0.72 -0.31 3.86
C ALA A 42 -0.35 0.39 4.72
N VAL A 43 -1.62 0.19 4.38
CA VAL A 43 -2.77 0.80 5.05
C VAL A 43 -3.82 -0.27 5.31
N GLY A 44 -3.95 -0.74 6.55
CA GLY A 44 -4.79 -1.91 6.86
C GLY A 44 -4.40 -3.13 6.03
N CYS A 45 -5.34 -3.64 5.21
CA CYS A 45 -5.11 -4.76 4.29
C CYS A 45 -4.66 -4.33 2.87
N PHE A 46 -4.44 -3.05 2.63
CA PHE A 46 -3.99 -2.52 1.34
C PHE A 46 -2.47 -2.29 1.33
N LEU A 47 -1.81 -2.74 0.27
CA LEU A 47 -0.42 -2.45 -0.06
C LEU A 47 -0.39 -1.58 -1.31
N LEU A 48 -0.35 -0.26 -1.12
CA LEU A 48 -0.25 0.70 -2.22
C LEU A 48 1.20 0.76 -2.69
N MET A 49 1.43 0.70 -4.00
CA MET A 49 2.75 0.61 -4.60
C MET A 49 2.88 1.64 -5.72
N SER A 50 3.93 2.46 -5.68
CA SER A 50 4.30 3.39 -6.76
C SER A 50 5.78 3.18 -7.11
N GLY A 51 6.07 3.10 -8.40
CA GLY A 51 7.39 2.77 -8.91
C GLY A 51 7.32 2.11 -10.28
N PRO A 52 8.47 1.71 -10.84
CA PRO A 52 8.50 1.02 -12.13
C PRO A 52 7.64 -0.26 -12.09
N ALA A 53 6.90 -0.50 -13.17
CA ALA A 53 6.24 -1.78 -13.38
C ALA A 53 7.31 -2.87 -13.45
N ALA A 54 7.20 -3.87 -12.57
CA ALA A 54 8.06 -5.05 -12.55
C ALA A 54 7.55 -6.11 -13.52
#